data_AF-A0A7X9Q0V8-F1
#
_entry.id   AF-A0A7X9Q0V8-F1
#
_cell.length_a   1.000
_cell.length_b   1.000
_cell.length_c   1.000
_cell.angle_alpha   90.00
_cell.angle_beta   90.00
_cell.angle_gamma   90.00
#
_symmetry.space_group_name_H-M   'P 1'
#
loop_
_entity.id
_entity.type
_entity.pdbx_description
1 polymer ?
#
loop_
_entity_poly.entity_id
_entity_poly.type
_entity_poly.pdbx_seq_one_letter_code
_entity_poly.pdbx_strand_id
1 'polypeptide(L)'
;MAPEATAAEIRAAYRRAARAHHPDMHGEASSTRMAQINEAWRVLGEPSRRREYDLTVASRAVATDDDVTVAAGSDARAATFREPHHNPLARYQDPPRFPWRFMGGLLLVGVAFVVLGVLTAGDPVPPKVDNVLNPGDCVVIDVNGDAAERLCTQAHDGVVEILLTGGEVLCPNGSEPHRDRQGMGTACVRPR
;
A
#
# COMPACT_ATOMS: atom_id res chain seq x y z
N MET A 1 4.14 -15.61 34.99
CA MET A 1 3.04 -14.72 35.45
C MET A 1 2.43 -15.36 36.68
N ALA A 2 1.96 -14.56 37.63
CA ALA A 2 1.21 -15.10 38.76
C ALA A 2 -0.14 -15.68 38.26
N PRO A 3 -0.64 -16.77 38.86
CA PRO A 3 -1.93 -17.37 38.51
C PRO A 3 -3.11 -16.40 38.69
N GLU A 4 -2.95 -15.42 39.59
CA GLU A 4 -3.94 -14.37 39.88
C GLU A 4 -3.90 -13.17 38.91
N ALA A 5 -3.14 -13.25 37.81
CA ALA A 5 -3.02 -12.14 36.86
C ALA A 5 -4.41 -11.76 36.29
N THR A 6 -4.73 -10.47 36.26
CA THR A 6 -5.99 -9.99 35.67
C THR A 6 -6.00 -10.15 34.16
N ALA A 7 -7.18 -10.17 33.55
CA ALA A 7 -7.31 -10.20 32.10
C ALA A 7 -6.58 -9.01 31.44
N ALA A 8 -6.62 -7.81 32.05
CA ALA A 8 -5.92 -6.64 31.52
C ALA A 8 -4.40 -6.84 31.47
N GLU A 9 -3.81 -7.45 32.50
CA GLU A 9 -2.37 -7.73 32.58
C GLU A 9 -1.93 -8.80 31.57
N ILE A 10 -2.73 -9.86 31.41
CA ILE A 10 -2.50 -10.90 30.40
C ILE A 10 -2.53 -10.28 29.00
N ARG A 11 -3.52 -9.42 28.71
CA ARG A 11 -3.61 -8.69 27.44
C ARG A 11 -2.42 -7.76 27.21
N ALA A 12 -2.00 -7.03 28.24
CA ALA A 12 -0.85 -6.14 28.14
C ALA A 12 0.45 -6.93 27.87
N ALA A 13 0.64 -8.05 28.56
CA ALA A 13 1.84 -8.85 28.42
C ALA A 13 1.90 -9.62 27.09
N TYR A 14 0.78 -10.13 26.58
CA TYR A 14 0.70 -10.67 25.22
C TYR A 14 1.13 -9.64 24.19
N ARG A 15 0.60 -8.41 24.25
CA ARG A 15 0.98 -7.35 23.31
C ARG A 15 2.48 -7.00 23.38
N ARG A 16 3.08 -7.02 24.58
CA ARG A 16 4.53 -6.81 24.73
C ARG A 16 5.34 -7.96 24.12
N ALA A 17 4.96 -9.20 24.39
CA ALA A 17 5.64 -10.39 23.88
C ALA A 17 5.50 -10.52 22.35
N ALA A 18 4.31 -10.27 21.81
CA ALA A 18 4.03 -10.30 20.37
C ALA A 18 4.88 -9.30 19.60
N ARG A 19 5.05 -8.08 20.12
CA ARG A 19 5.95 -7.08 19.48
C ARG A 19 7.42 -7.47 19.55
N ALA A 20 7.86 -8.01 20.69
CA ALA A 20 9.26 -8.42 20.89
C ALA A 20 9.66 -9.66 20.06
N HIS A 21 8.68 -10.46 19.60
CA HIS A 21 8.92 -11.69 18.88
C HIS A 21 8.23 -11.75 17.52
N HIS A 22 7.83 -10.60 16.97
CA HIS A 22 7.18 -10.57 15.65
C HIS A 22 8.20 -10.92 14.54
N PRO A 23 7.86 -11.82 13.60
CA PRO A 23 8.76 -12.19 12.51
C PRO A 23 9.10 -11.02 11.58
N ASP A 24 8.24 -10.00 11.47
CA ASP A 24 8.55 -8.79 10.68
C ASP A 24 9.78 -8.02 11.19
N MET A 25 10.10 -8.14 12.50
CA MET A 25 11.23 -7.44 13.13
C MET A 25 12.47 -8.33 13.29
N HIS A 26 12.27 -9.65 13.39
CA HIS A 26 13.31 -10.60 13.80
C HIS A 26 13.48 -11.81 12.85
N GLY A 27 12.77 -11.80 11.72
CA GLY A 27 12.82 -12.85 10.71
C GLY A 27 12.26 -14.20 11.17
N GLU A 28 12.52 -15.23 10.38
CA GLU A 28 11.98 -16.58 10.56
C GLU A 28 12.39 -17.24 11.89
N ALA A 29 13.56 -16.86 12.45
CA ALA A 29 14.04 -17.34 13.75
C ALA A 29 13.07 -17.03 14.91
N SER A 30 12.24 -15.99 14.77
CA SER A 30 11.27 -15.60 15.79
C SER A 30 9.88 -16.24 15.60
N SER A 31 9.65 -16.95 14.49
CA SER A 31 8.36 -17.58 14.17
C SER A 31 7.92 -18.60 15.21
N THR A 32 8.83 -19.48 15.64
CA THR A 32 8.57 -20.51 16.67
C THR A 32 8.19 -19.88 18.01
N ARG A 33 8.87 -18.80 18.39
CA ARG A 33 8.61 -18.08 19.64
C ARG A 33 7.26 -17.36 19.59
N MET A 34 6.94 -16.74 18.45
CA MET A 34 5.64 -16.11 18.20
C MET A 34 4.50 -17.14 18.24
N ALA A 35 4.69 -18.31 17.65
CA ALA A 35 3.71 -19.39 17.68
C ALA A 35 3.40 -19.84 19.13
N GLN A 36 4.41 -19.99 19.98
CA GLN A 36 4.24 -20.31 21.41
C GLN A 36 3.45 -19.23 22.16
N ILE A 37 3.73 -17.95 21.87
CA ILE A 37 3.03 -16.81 22.49
C ILE A 37 1.55 -16.80 22.09
N ASN A 38 1.25 -17.06 20.82
CA ASN A 38 -0.11 -17.13 20.31
C ASN A 38 -0.89 -18.30 20.92
N GLU A 39 -0.22 -19.44 21.13
CA GLU A 39 -0.85 -20.60 21.76
C GLU A 39 -1.18 -20.34 23.23
N ALA A 40 -0.27 -19.71 23.98
CA ALA A 40 -0.54 -19.30 25.36
C ALA A 40 -1.71 -18.29 25.42
N TRP A 41 -1.78 -17.35 24.47
CA TRP A 41 -2.86 -16.39 24.37
C TRP A 41 -4.23 -17.04 24.07
N ARG A 42 -4.26 -18.08 23.24
CA ARG A 42 -5.48 -18.82 22.88
C ARG A 42 -6.20 -19.40 24.10
N VAL A 43 -5.44 -19.77 25.13
CA VAL A 43 -5.94 -20.32 26.39
C VAL A 43 -6.20 -19.21 27.40
N LEU A 44 -5.23 -18.32 27.63
CA LEU A 44 -5.29 -17.33 28.71
C LEU A 44 -6.09 -16.06 28.37
N GLY A 45 -6.28 -15.77 27.09
CA GLY A 45 -6.95 -14.56 26.61
C GLY A 45 -8.48 -14.61 26.69
N GLU A 46 -9.06 -15.82 26.73
CA GLU A 46 -10.50 -16.06 26.79
C GLU A 46 -10.89 -16.52 28.21
N PRO A 47 -11.77 -15.80 28.94
CA PRO A 47 -12.10 -16.13 30.33
C PRO A 47 -12.61 -17.55 30.56
N SER A 48 -13.42 -18.07 29.64
CA SER A 48 -13.96 -19.43 29.72
C SER A 48 -12.87 -20.50 29.61
N ARG A 49 -11.98 -20.39 28.61
CA ARG A 49 -10.85 -21.30 28.40
C ARG A 49 -9.79 -21.21 29.49
N ARG A 50 -9.54 -20.01 30.00
CA ARG A 50 -8.64 -19.81 31.13
C ARG A 50 -9.17 -20.53 32.36
N ARG A 51 -10.46 -20.40 32.66
CA ARG A 51 -11.08 -21.09 33.80
C ARG A 51 -10.94 -22.61 33.69
N GLU A 52 -11.17 -23.18 32.50
CA GLU A 52 -10.95 -24.61 32.27
C GLU A 52 -9.48 -25.01 32.48
N TYR A 53 -8.55 -24.22 31.94
CA TYR A 53 -7.12 -24.43 32.14
C TYR A 53 -6.72 -24.38 33.61
N ASP A 54 -7.17 -23.36 34.34
CA ASP A 54 -6.88 -23.18 35.76
C ASP A 54 -7.44 -24.36 36.60
N LEU A 55 -8.62 -24.89 36.26
CA LEU A 55 -9.17 -26.10 36.88
C LEU A 55 -8.30 -27.34 36.64
N THR A 56 -7.77 -27.53 35.42
CA THR A 56 -6.87 -28.67 35.11
C THR A 56 -5.52 -28.57 35.82
N VAL A 57 -5.03 -27.35 36.03
CA VAL A 57 -3.77 -27.09 36.76
C VAL A 57 -4.00 -27.31 38.26
N ALA A 58 -5.11 -26.84 38.81
CA ALA A 58 -5.47 -27.06 40.21
C ALA A 58 -5.66 -28.55 40.53
N SER A 59 -6.34 -29.32 39.67
CA SER A 59 -6.50 -30.77 39.88
C SER A 59 -5.19 -31.54 39.85
N ARG A 60 -4.19 -31.06 39.09
CA ARG A 60 -2.85 -31.65 39.06
C ARG A 60 -2.03 -31.31 40.31
N ALA A 61 -2.19 -30.10 40.84
CA ALA A 61 -1.51 -29.69 42.06
C ALA A 61 -2.00 -30.46 43.30
N VAL A 62 -3.29 -30.81 43.34
CA VAL A 62 -3.87 -31.64 44.42
C VAL A 62 -3.35 -33.09 44.36
N ALA A 63 -3.15 -33.64 43.15
CA ALA A 63 -2.66 -35.00 42.98
C ALA A 63 -1.18 -35.21 43.39
N THR A 64 -0.43 -34.14 43.66
CA THR A 64 0.99 -34.20 44.05
C THR A 64 1.24 -34.06 45.55
N ASP A 65 0.19 -33.87 46.36
CA ASP A 65 0.31 -33.67 47.83
C ASP A 65 -0.10 -34.92 48.66
N ASP A 66 -0.65 -35.95 48.03
CA ASP A 66 -0.98 -37.23 48.67
C ASP A 66 0.08 -38.32 48.34
N ASP A 67 1.20 -38.32 49.07
CA ASP A 67 2.00 -39.55 49.26
C ASP A 67 1.25 -40.46 50.24
N VAL A 68 0.34 -41.28 49.70
CA VAL A 68 -0.13 -42.48 50.38
C VAL A 68 0.04 -43.67 49.43
N THR A 69 1.01 -44.51 49.78
CA THR A 69 1.21 -45.84 49.24
C THR A 69 -0.09 -46.66 49.32
N VAL A 70 -0.71 -46.94 48.17
CA VAL A 70 -1.68 -48.04 48.06
C VAL A 70 -1.32 -48.90 46.86
N ALA A 71 -1.13 -50.17 47.19
CA ALA A 71 -0.72 -51.26 46.33
C ALA A 71 -1.66 -51.52 45.14
N ALA A 72 -1.04 -52.16 44.14
CA ALA A 72 -1.62 -52.70 42.93
C ALA A 72 -3.03 -53.31 43.10
N GLY A 73 -3.99 -52.74 42.37
CA GLY A 73 -5.29 -53.32 42.09
C GLY A 73 -5.55 -53.25 40.60
N SER A 74 -5.40 -54.40 39.95
CA SER A 74 -5.68 -54.66 38.54
C SER A 74 -7.13 -54.37 38.19
N ASP A 75 -7.36 -53.38 37.32
CA ASP A 75 -8.37 -53.43 36.25
C ASP A 75 -8.22 -52.20 35.34
N ALA A 76 -7.06 -52.10 34.69
CA ALA A 76 -6.87 -51.20 33.57
C ALA A 76 -7.59 -51.79 32.35
N ARG A 77 -8.91 -51.58 32.27
CA ARG A 77 -9.54 -51.44 30.94
C ARG A 77 -8.86 -50.23 30.32
N ALA A 78 -7.85 -50.50 29.50
CA ALA A 78 -7.17 -49.53 28.68
C ALA A 78 -8.22 -48.84 27.78
N ALA A 79 -8.83 -47.78 28.31
CA ALA A 79 -9.33 -46.70 27.51
C ALA A 79 -8.09 -46.19 26.79
N THR A 80 -7.83 -46.77 25.63
CA THR A 80 -6.88 -46.23 24.67
C THR A 80 -7.30 -44.78 24.52
N PHE A 81 -6.49 -43.87 25.06
CA PHE A 81 -6.59 -42.47 24.75
C PHE A 81 -6.35 -42.41 23.25
N ARG A 82 -7.44 -42.44 22.49
CA ARG A 82 -7.41 -42.25 21.07
C ARG A 82 -7.08 -40.78 20.91
N GLU A 83 -5.80 -40.54 20.63
CA GLU A 83 -5.29 -39.21 20.31
C GLU A 83 -6.31 -38.54 19.39
N PRO A 84 -6.91 -37.41 19.78
CA PRO A 84 -7.83 -36.72 18.90
C PRO A 84 -7.01 -36.26 17.69
N HIS A 85 -7.08 -37.01 16.59
CA HIS A 85 -6.42 -36.69 15.31
C HIS A 85 -6.91 -35.37 14.68
N HIS A 86 -7.67 -34.53 15.41
CA HIS A 86 -7.82 -33.15 15.02
C HIS A 86 -6.51 -32.43 15.32
N ASN A 87 -5.73 -32.12 14.29
CA ASN A 87 -4.76 -31.04 14.42
C ASN A 87 -5.57 -29.73 14.37
N PRO A 88 -5.75 -28.97 15.46
CA PRO A 88 -6.47 -27.70 15.40
C PRO A 88 -5.75 -26.66 14.53
N LEU A 89 -4.48 -26.90 14.17
CA LEU A 89 -3.71 -26.12 13.19
C LEU A 89 -3.94 -26.56 11.75
N ALA A 90 -4.70 -27.63 11.49
CA ALA A 90 -5.02 -28.05 10.11
C ALA A 90 -5.73 -26.93 9.33
N ARG A 91 -6.56 -26.12 10.00
CA ARG A 91 -7.20 -24.94 9.38
C ARG A 91 -6.22 -23.85 8.96
N TYR A 92 -5.00 -23.82 9.52
CA TYR A 92 -3.95 -22.87 9.15
C TYR A 92 -2.98 -23.44 8.11
N GLN A 93 -2.99 -24.76 7.90
CA GLN A 93 -2.18 -25.44 6.88
C GLN A 93 -2.89 -25.58 5.53
N ASP A 94 -4.18 -25.26 5.44
CA ASP A 94 -4.84 -25.13 4.14
C ASP A 94 -4.24 -23.92 3.40
N PRO A 95 -3.65 -24.11 2.21
CA PRO A 95 -3.20 -22.96 1.42
C PRO A 95 -4.41 -22.04 1.21
N PRO A 96 -4.24 -20.71 1.32
CA PRO A 96 -5.34 -19.77 1.13
C PRO A 96 -5.97 -20.04 -0.24
N ARG A 97 -7.20 -20.55 -0.22
CA ARG A 97 -8.03 -20.77 -1.43
C ARG A 97 -8.48 -19.43 -1.97
N PHE A 98 -7.52 -18.74 -2.56
CA PHE A 98 -7.72 -17.47 -3.18
C PHE A 98 -8.67 -17.65 -4.39
N PRO A 99 -9.73 -16.84 -4.53
CA PRO A 99 -10.74 -17.02 -5.55
C PRO A 99 -10.19 -16.63 -6.93
N TRP A 100 -9.31 -17.45 -7.49
CA TRP A 100 -8.56 -17.19 -8.73
C TRP A 100 -9.48 -16.85 -9.92
N ARG A 101 -10.68 -17.42 -9.97
CA ARG A 101 -11.69 -17.09 -10.98
C ARG A 101 -12.19 -15.66 -10.87
N PHE A 102 -12.41 -15.19 -9.63
CA PHE A 102 -12.81 -13.81 -9.36
C PHE A 102 -11.68 -12.84 -9.71
N MET A 103 -10.44 -13.19 -9.37
CA MET A 103 -9.30 -12.35 -9.68
C MET A 103 -8.96 -12.27 -11.17
N GLY A 104 -9.06 -13.41 -11.88
CA GLY A 104 -8.96 -13.43 -13.34
C GLY A 104 -10.07 -12.61 -14.00
N GLY A 105 -11.30 -12.67 -13.46
CA GLY A 105 -12.41 -11.82 -13.90
C GLY A 105 -12.12 -10.32 -13.73
N LEU A 106 -11.64 -9.91 -12.55
CA LEU A 106 -11.27 -8.50 -12.29
C LEU A 106 -10.16 -8.01 -13.21
N LEU A 107 -9.14 -8.84 -13.47
CA LEU A 107 -8.05 -8.49 -14.37
C LEU A 107 -8.55 -8.32 -15.82
N LEU A 108 -9.41 -9.23 -16.29
CA LEU A 108 -10.02 -9.12 -17.62
C LEU A 108 -10.92 -7.87 -17.75
N VAL A 109 -11.70 -7.55 -16.73
CA VAL A 109 -12.52 -6.32 -16.69
C VAL A 109 -11.65 -5.08 -16.73
N GLY A 110 -10.56 -5.05 -15.95
CA GLY A 110 -9.60 -3.94 -15.96
C GLY A 110 -8.95 -3.76 -17.33
N VAL A 111 -8.49 -4.85 -17.96
CA VAL A 111 -7.92 -4.81 -19.31
C VAL A 111 -8.96 -4.32 -20.33
N ALA A 112 -10.19 -4.84 -20.26
CA ALA A 112 -11.28 -4.41 -21.15
C ALA A 112 -11.60 -2.92 -20.99
N PHE A 113 -11.58 -2.40 -19.76
CA PHE A 113 -11.79 -0.98 -19.49
C PHE A 113 -10.68 -0.11 -20.08
N VAL A 114 -9.42 -0.50 -19.94
CA VAL A 114 -8.28 0.22 -20.53
C VAL A 114 -8.34 0.18 -22.06
N VAL A 115 -8.59 -0.99 -22.65
CA VAL A 115 -8.73 -1.14 -24.11
C VAL A 115 -9.88 -0.30 -24.63
N LEU A 116 -11.04 -0.34 -23.99
CA LEU A 116 -12.18 0.49 -24.35
C LEU A 116 -11.84 1.99 -24.24
N GLY A 117 -11.13 2.39 -23.19
CA GLY A 117 -10.62 3.75 -23.02
C GLY A 117 -9.71 4.17 -24.17
N VAL A 118 -8.78 3.33 -24.60
CA VAL A 118 -7.88 3.63 -25.74
C VAL A 118 -8.64 3.66 -27.06
N LEU A 119 -9.61 2.77 -27.28
CA LEU A 119 -10.43 2.73 -28.49
C LEU A 119 -11.43 3.90 -28.59
N THR A 120 -11.79 4.51 -27.47
CA THR A 120 -12.74 5.64 -27.40
C THR A 120 -12.09 6.98 -27.11
N ALA A 121 -10.82 7.00 -26.72
CA ALA A 121 -10.03 8.22 -26.62
C ALA A 121 -9.95 8.83 -28.03
N GLY A 122 -10.54 10.02 -28.19
CA GLY A 122 -10.39 10.80 -29.41
C GLY A 122 -8.94 11.18 -29.65
N ASP A 123 -8.67 11.68 -30.85
CA ASP A 123 -7.36 12.21 -31.19
C ASP A 123 -6.91 13.25 -30.16
N PRO A 124 -5.62 13.27 -29.77
CA PRO A 124 -5.11 14.30 -28.87
C PRO A 124 -5.48 15.67 -29.42
N VAL A 125 -6.11 16.48 -28.57
CA VAL A 125 -6.60 17.82 -28.96
C VAL A 125 -5.42 18.57 -29.59
N PRO A 126 -5.52 18.99 -30.88
CA PRO A 126 -4.44 19.71 -31.51
C PRO A 126 -4.15 20.97 -30.69
N PRO A 127 -2.88 21.36 -30.52
CA PRO A 127 -2.55 22.62 -29.88
C PRO A 127 -3.33 23.73 -30.57
N LYS A 128 -4.03 24.54 -29.79
CA LYS A 128 -4.86 25.64 -30.29
C LYS A 128 -4.06 26.93 -30.14
N VAL A 129 -4.00 27.71 -31.22
CA VAL A 129 -3.52 29.10 -31.17
C VAL A 129 -4.50 29.90 -30.33
N ASP A 130 -4.11 30.27 -29.12
CA ASP A 130 -4.91 31.08 -28.21
C ASP A 130 -4.66 32.59 -28.41
N ASN A 131 -3.69 32.95 -29.25
CA ASN A 131 -3.19 34.30 -29.52
C ASN A 131 -2.53 34.96 -28.31
N VAL A 132 -2.08 34.18 -27.33
CA VAL A 132 -1.31 34.66 -26.19
C VAL A 132 0.13 34.22 -26.38
N LEU A 133 1.06 35.17 -26.57
CA LEU A 133 2.47 34.83 -26.78
C LEU A 133 3.14 34.39 -25.48
N ASN A 134 3.53 33.11 -25.41
CA ASN A 134 4.34 32.55 -24.33
C ASN A 134 5.75 32.19 -24.82
N PRO A 135 6.74 32.11 -23.91
CA PRO A 135 8.05 31.55 -24.23
C PRO A 135 7.93 30.14 -24.81
N GLY A 136 8.49 29.93 -26.01
CA GLY A 136 8.44 28.66 -26.75
C GLY A 136 7.41 28.62 -27.88
N ASP A 137 6.50 29.61 -27.97
CA ASP A 137 5.51 29.65 -29.03
C ASP A 137 6.13 30.06 -30.37
N CYS A 138 5.65 29.46 -31.45
CA CYS A 138 6.06 29.84 -32.79
C CYS A 138 5.27 31.05 -33.28
N VAL A 139 5.93 31.95 -33.99
CA VAL A 139 5.32 33.20 -34.44
C VAL A 139 5.59 33.47 -35.90
N VAL A 140 4.66 34.18 -36.53
CA VAL A 140 4.86 34.87 -37.80
C VAL A 140 4.91 36.36 -37.54
N ILE A 141 5.79 37.05 -38.26
CA ILE A 141 5.90 38.50 -38.20
C ILE A 141 5.00 39.05 -39.31
N ASP A 142 3.91 39.70 -38.91
CA ASP A 142 2.99 40.35 -39.84
C ASP A 142 3.69 41.49 -40.58
N VAL A 143 3.10 41.95 -41.69
CA VAL A 143 3.63 43.08 -42.50
C VAL A 143 3.83 44.38 -41.71
N ASN A 144 3.15 44.50 -40.56
CA ASN A 144 3.26 45.64 -39.66
C ASN A 144 4.44 45.53 -38.68
N GLY A 145 5.14 44.39 -38.66
CA GLY A 145 6.21 44.07 -37.71
C GLY A 145 5.75 43.44 -36.39
N ASP A 146 4.44 43.17 -36.25
CA ASP A 146 3.85 42.55 -35.07
C ASP A 146 4.02 41.02 -35.08
N ALA A 147 4.32 40.42 -33.94
CA ALA A 147 4.38 38.97 -33.76
C ALA A 147 2.97 38.40 -33.51
N ALA A 148 2.60 37.40 -34.29
CA ALA A 148 1.36 36.65 -34.13
C ALA A 148 1.65 35.15 -33.92
N GLU A 149 1.03 34.57 -32.90
CA GLU A 149 1.14 33.15 -32.59
C GLU A 149 0.65 32.29 -33.78
N ARG A 150 1.43 31.25 -34.09
CA ARG A 150 1.10 30.24 -35.09
C ARG A 150 1.49 28.87 -34.57
N LEU A 151 0.83 27.85 -35.09
CA LEU A 151 1.23 26.47 -34.81
C LEU A 151 2.64 26.24 -35.36
N CYS A 152 3.52 25.68 -34.55
CA CYS A 152 4.86 25.28 -34.95
C CYS A 152 4.88 24.24 -36.09
N THR A 153 3.75 23.58 -36.36
CA THR A 153 3.57 22.68 -37.51
C THR A 153 3.41 23.41 -38.84
N GLN A 154 3.11 24.71 -38.81
CA GLN A 154 2.99 25.57 -39.98
C GLN A 154 4.30 26.36 -40.22
N ALA A 155 4.41 27.00 -41.38
CA ALA A 155 5.49 27.94 -41.65
C ALA A 155 5.44 29.11 -40.65
N HIS A 156 6.58 29.40 -40.01
CA HIS A 156 6.76 30.43 -39.00
C HIS A 156 8.15 31.06 -39.15
N ASP A 157 8.28 32.30 -38.71
CA ASP A 157 9.49 33.10 -38.88
C ASP A 157 10.45 32.95 -37.70
N GLY A 158 9.94 32.53 -36.54
CA GLY A 158 10.77 32.29 -35.36
C GLY A 158 9.99 31.74 -34.16
N VAL A 159 10.67 31.73 -33.02
CA VAL A 159 10.13 31.26 -31.72
C VAL A 159 10.33 32.34 -30.66
N VAL A 160 9.31 32.56 -29.82
CA VAL A 160 9.37 33.52 -28.71
C VAL A 160 10.32 33.01 -27.63
N GLU A 161 11.31 33.81 -27.26
CA GLU A 161 12.20 33.51 -26.14
C GLU A 161 11.65 34.10 -24.83
N ILE A 162 11.16 35.34 -24.87
CA ILE A 162 10.56 36.02 -23.72
C ILE A 162 9.60 37.12 -24.18
N LEU A 163 8.53 37.34 -23.41
CA LEU A 163 7.62 38.48 -23.58
C LEU A 163 7.89 39.53 -22.48
N LEU A 164 8.15 40.76 -22.90
CA LEU A 164 8.40 41.90 -22.01
C LEU A 164 7.19 42.84 -22.04
N THR A 165 6.52 43.02 -20.91
CA THR A 165 5.27 43.81 -20.78
C THR A 165 5.48 45.23 -20.23
N GLY A 166 6.73 45.71 -20.14
CA GLY A 166 7.06 47.10 -19.79
C GLY A 166 8.57 47.35 -19.64
N GLY A 167 8.99 48.61 -19.83
CA GLY A 167 10.39 49.07 -19.67
C GLY A 167 11.16 49.28 -20.98
N GLU A 168 12.48 49.48 -20.87
CA GLU A 168 13.40 49.48 -22.01
C GLU A 168 13.53 48.05 -22.56
N VAL A 169 13.18 47.86 -23.83
CA VAL A 169 13.19 46.55 -24.48
C VAL A 169 14.61 46.21 -24.90
N LEU A 170 15.28 45.39 -24.10
CA LEU A 170 16.58 44.78 -24.43
C LEU A 170 16.39 43.27 -24.52
N CYS A 171 16.35 42.76 -25.74
CA CYS A 171 16.21 41.32 -25.97
C CYS A 171 17.54 40.60 -25.71
N PRO A 172 17.53 39.51 -24.92
CA PRO A 172 18.74 38.74 -24.64
C PRO A 172 19.16 37.93 -25.89
N ASN A 173 20.43 37.52 -25.93
CA ASN A 173 20.92 36.52 -26.89
C ASN A 173 20.77 36.87 -28.39
N GLY A 174 20.62 38.15 -28.72
CA GLY A 174 20.47 38.60 -30.10
C GLY A 174 19.11 38.27 -30.73
N SER A 175 18.09 37.98 -29.91
CA SER A 175 16.70 37.90 -30.38
C SER A 175 16.18 39.27 -30.81
N GLU A 176 15.31 39.29 -31.81
CA GLU A 176 14.77 40.52 -32.37
C GLU A 176 13.48 40.92 -31.64
N PRO A 177 13.34 42.19 -31.23
CA PRO A 177 12.13 42.66 -30.55
C PRO A 177 10.98 42.88 -31.55
N HIS A 178 9.86 42.21 -31.33
CA HIS A 178 8.62 42.38 -32.09
C HIS A 178 7.46 42.69 -31.16
N ARG A 179 6.59 43.61 -31.56
CA ARG A 179 5.41 43.95 -30.77
C ARG A 179 4.40 42.82 -30.83
N ASP A 180 3.78 42.47 -29.71
CA ASP A 180 2.67 41.53 -29.72
C ASP A 180 1.46 42.13 -30.45
N ARG A 181 0.86 41.37 -31.38
CA ARG A 181 -0.36 41.76 -32.10
C ARG A 181 -1.54 42.09 -31.18
N GLN A 182 -1.63 41.47 -30.00
CA GLN A 182 -2.66 41.80 -29.00
C GLN A 182 -2.31 43.04 -28.16
N GLY A 183 -1.11 43.60 -28.34
CA GLY A 183 -0.64 44.76 -27.60
C GLY A 183 -0.28 44.46 -26.14
N MET A 184 -0.05 43.20 -25.76
CA MET A 184 0.30 42.85 -24.38
C MET A 184 1.75 43.21 -24.02
N GLY A 185 2.64 43.35 -25.02
CA GLY A 185 4.04 43.69 -24.79
C GLY A 185 4.90 43.59 -26.04
N THR A 186 6.21 43.42 -25.83
CA THR A 186 7.21 43.16 -26.88
C THR A 186 7.77 41.76 -26.69
N ALA A 187 7.57 40.90 -27.68
CA ALA A 187 8.11 39.56 -27.75
C ALA A 187 9.53 39.61 -28.35
N CYS A 188 10.49 39.02 -27.66
CA CYS A 188 11.82 38.78 -28.20
C CYS A 188 11.79 37.46 -28.96
N VAL A 189 11.93 37.54 -30.29
CA VAL A 189 11.79 36.40 -31.18
C VAL A 189 13.17 35.98 -31.66
N ARG A 190 13.48 34.70 -31.46
CA ARG A 190 14.67 34.09 -32.04
C ARG A 190 14.32 33.58 -33.46
N PRO A 191 14.98 34.07 -34.51
CA PRO A 191 14.72 33.62 -35.87
C PRO A 191 15.05 32.14 -36.06
N ARG A 192 14.35 31.50 -36.99
CA ARG A 192 14.52 30.08 -37.34
C ARG A 192 15.64 29.85 -38.35
#